data_AF-A0A350EYY8-F1
#
_entry.id   AF-A0A350EYY8-F1
#
_cell.length_a   1.000
_cell.length_b   1.000
_cell.length_c   1.000
_cell.angle_alpha   90.00
_cell.angle_beta   90.00
_cell.angle_gamma   90.00
#
_symmetry.space_group_name_H-M   'P 1'
#
loop_
_entity.id
_entity.type
_entity.pdbx_description
1 polymer ?
#
loop_
_entity_poly.entity_id
_entity_poly.type
_entity_poly.pdbx_seq_one_letter_code
_entity_poly.pdbx_strand_id
1 'polypeptide(L)'
;ARSTLITGCYATSLGTQRLRSTFALPGRIKGFPEFLRNAGWFTSNNVKTDYNIANEAEFITATWDRNSAQAHWRQREGGQPFFSVFNLMTTHQSRANVWSWEEFEKEIGGRLRPELRHDPANAPVWPFYPDTPTVRRTIARYYDCITLMDQQVGALLRQLDEDGLADDTIVFFYSDHGMGMPRGKRLLHDSGLHVPLMIRFPEKWSHLAPAKAGETTDRLVSFVDFAPTVLSLLELEIPDYMQGLAFLGPRQRPARQFVYGARDRVDEAFDVARSIRDGRYLLIRNYQRHLPWMQPERYSDNAEMRRELKQLAAAKQLNGDAAVYAAAPRPAIEFYDTQNDPHQVHNLADDPAHAQRIRRMSNALARWQRESIDLGFFTEPDLLARLGSRTPWEFGEQDVEQLSDRVQRAGATAAGGNAAAVMRLLEDGDPAVRYWGVIGLRTSALDESAKNALRRAVGDDSAVVRIEAAAALAYIGETEKNLSLLARELRAPTVEVRLHAMRAIELLGLKAAPVRDEIARIQAEAIRRLDEHPCWLFVQFSAEAALENLASAR
;
A
#
# COMPACT_ATOMS: atom_id res chain seq x y z
N ALA A 1 -5.61 -3.34 0.08
CA ALA A 1 -6.65 -3.26 -0.96
C ALA A 1 -7.54 -4.49 -0.97
N ARG A 2 -7.03 -5.68 -1.30
CA ARG A 2 -7.83 -6.91 -1.44
C ARG A 2 -8.46 -7.41 -0.14
N SER A 3 -7.74 -7.32 1.00
CA SER A 3 -8.32 -7.55 2.34
C SER A 3 -9.53 -6.65 2.60
N THR A 4 -9.41 -5.37 2.27
CA THR A 4 -10.50 -4.39 2.40
C THR A 4 -11.68 -4.70 1.49
N LEU A 5 -11.43 -5.04 0.22
CA LEU A 5 -12.48 -5.42 -0.73
C LEU A 5 -13.28 -6.64 -0.24
N ILE A 6 -12.59 -7.66 0.27
CA ILE A 6 -13.24 -8.92 0.64
C ILE A 6 -13.96 -8.86 2.00
N THR A 7 -13.52 -7.99 2.92
CA THR A 7 -14.08 -7.92 4.29
C THR A 7 -15.03 -6.74 4.52
N GLY A 8 -14.91 -5.64 3.76
CA GLY A 8 -15.59 -4.39 4.08
C GLY A 8 -14.97 -3.63 5.26
N CYS A 9 -13.73 -3.97 5.66
CA CYS A 9 -12.99 -3.32 6.74
C CYS A 9 -11.69 -2.66 6.24
N TYR A 10 -11.27 -1.58 6.88
CA TYR A 10 -9.99 -0.94 6.58
C TYR A 10 -8.83 -1.87 6.94
N ALA A 11 -7.87 -2.00 6.03
CA ALA A 11 -6.70 -2.85 6.26
C ALA A 11 -5.91 -2.43 7.51
N THR A 12 -5.90 -1.13 7.84
CA THR A 12 -5.25 -0.55 9.03
C THR A 12 -5.92 -0.95 10.35
N SER A 13 -7.22 -1.23 10.34
CA SER A 13 -7.96 -1.76 11.49
C SER A 13 -7.69 -3.25 11.68
N LEU A 14 -7.51 -3.98 10.58
CA LEU A 14 -7.26 -5.42 10.59
C LEU A 14 -5.78 -5.80 10.82
N GLY A 15 -4.85 -4.84 10.71
CA GLY A 15 -3.40 -5.13 10.66
C GLY A 15 -2.92 -5.71 9.31
N THR A 16 -3.77 -5.74 8.29
CA THR A 16 -3.47 -6.38 6.98
C THR A 16 -2.88 -5.42 5.95
N GLN A 17 -2.60 -4.18 6.34
CA GLN A 17 -2.12 -3.13 5.45
C GLN A 17 -0.69 -3.36 4.94
N ARG A 18 0.08 -4.23 5.61
CA ARG A 18 1.47 -4.54 5.29
C ARG A 18 1.54 -5.72 4.33
N LEU A 19 2.38 -5.62 3.31
CA LEU A 19 2.49 -6.71 2.33
C LEU A 19 3.03 -7.99 2.98
N ARG A 20 2.33 -9.09 2.74
CA ARG A 20 2.50 -10.40 3.40
C ARG A 20 2.39 -10.34 4.93
N SER A 21 1.42 -9.56 5.41
CA SER A 21 1.04 -9.55 6.83
C SER A 21 0.71 -10.96 7.34
N THR A 22 1.10 -11.23 8.59
CA THR A 22 0.91 -12.49 9.31
C THR A 22 -0.08 -12.36 10.46
N PHE A 23 -0.93 -11.33 10.44
CA PHE A 23 -2.02 -11.21 11.41
C PHE A 23 -3.25 -12.00 10.93
N ALA A 24 -3.86 -12.75 11.85
CA ALA A 24 -5.12 -13.45 11.58
C ALA A 24 -6.31 -12.48 11.70
N LEU A 25 -7.39 -12.79 10.97
CA LEU A 25 -8.69 -12.15 11.18
C LEU A 25 -9.46 -12.88 12.29
N PRO A 26 -10.22 -12.16 13.15
CA PRO A 26 -11.07 -12.81 14.13
C PRO A 26 -12.20 -13.58 13.42
N GLY A 27 -12.63 -14.71 13.99
CA GLY A 27 -13.54 -15.65 13.33
C GLY A 27 -14.89 -15.07 12.91
N ARG A 28 -15.31 -13.94 13.49
CA ARG A 28 -16.54 -13.21 13.12
C ARG A 28 -16.40 -12.34 11.86
N ILE A 29 -15.18 -11.94 11.49
CA ILE A 29 -14.95 -11.17 10.25
C ILE A 29 -14.86 -12.17 9.10
N LYS A 30 -15.90 -12.18 8.27
CA LYS A 30 -16.02 -13.06 7.11
C LYS A 30 -15.71 -12.35 5.81
N GLY A 31 -15.26 -13.11 4.81
CA GLY A 31 -15.30 -12.65 3.43
C GLY A 31 -16.75 -12.49 3.01
N PHE A 32 -17.14 -11.36 2.42
CA PHE A 32 -18.55 -11.13 2.11
C PHE A 32 -19.20 -12.22 1.23
N PRO A 33 -18.48 -12.92 0.31
CA PRO A 33 -19.06 -14.02 -0.44
C PRO A 33 -19.56 -15.18 0.45
N GLU A 34 -19.05 -15.36 1.68
CA GLU A 34 -19.60 -16.33 2.63
C GLU A 34 -21.08 -16.07 2.94
N PHE A 35 -21.49 -14.80 3.08
CA PHE A 35 -22.90 -14.44 3.28
C PHE A 35 -23.76 -14.76 2.04
N LEU A 36 -23.19 -14.58 0.85
CA LEU A 36 -23.85 -14.91 -0.42
C LEU A 36 -24.09 -16.42 -0.53
N ARG A 37 -23.08 -17.23 -0.19
CA ARG A 37 -23.18 -18.70 -0.15
C ARG A 37 -24.28 -19.17 0.79
N ASN A 38 -24.33 -18.58 1.99
CA ASN A 38 -25.37 -18.87 2.97
C ASN A 38 -26.77 -18.48 2.47
N ALA A 39 -26.86 -17.52 1.55
CA ALA A 39 -28.10 -17.13 0.85
C ALA A 39 -28.36 -17.94 -0.45
N GLY A 40 -27.58 -18.99 -0.73
CA GLY A 40 -27.78 -19.89 -1.87
C GLY A 40 -27.07 -19.47 -3.17
N TRP A 41 -26.21 -18.45 -3.14
CA TRP A 41 -25.43 -18.03 -4.31
C TRP A 41 -24.19 -18.89 -4.51
N PHE A 42 -23.88 -19.21 -5.75
CA PHE A 42 -22.59 -19.77 -6.12
C PHE A 42 -21.52 -18.69 -6.18
N THR A 43 -20.37 -18.91 -5.55
CA THR A 43 -19.30 -17.91 -5.47
C THR A 43 -17.98 -18.43 -6.03
N SER A 44 -17.33 -17.63 -6.89
CA SER A 44 -16.06 -18.05 -7.48
C SER A 44 -15.03 -16.91 -7.61
N ASN A 45 -13.76 -17.20 -7.35
CA ASN A 45 -12.65 -16.28 -7.55
C ASN A 45 -11.58 -16.85 -8.49
N ASN A 46 -11.32 -16.15 -9.58
CA ASN A 46 -10.34 -16.49 -10.60
C ASN A 46 -9.28 -15.39 -10.68
N VAL A 47 -8.03 -15.56 -10.27
CA VAL A 47 -7.48 -16.61 -9.39
C VAL A 47 -6.91 -16.00 -8.10
N LYS A 48 -6.61 -14.69 -8.14
CA LYS A 48 -5.76 -14.04 -7.15
C LYS A 48 -6.54 -13.63 -5.91
N THR A 49 -6.07 -14.05 -4.73
CA THR A 49 -6.59 -13.60 -3.42
C THR A 49 -5.72 -12.48 -2.87
N ASP A 50 -4.44 -12.76 -2.56
CA ASP A 50 -3.50 -11.84 -1.90
C ASP A 50 -4.19 -11.06 -0.76
N TYR A 51 -4.86 -11.78 0.14
CA TYR A 51 -5.57 -11.16 1.27
C TYR A 51 -4.63 -10.72 2.39
N ASN A 52 -3.41 -11.27 2.45
CA ASN A 52 -2.38 -10.90 3.43
C ASN A 52 -2.88 -11.08 4.89
N ILE A 53 -3.38 -12.29 5.18
CA ILE A 53 -3.87 -12.71 6.50
C ILE A 53 -3.26 -14.06 6.87
N ALA A 54 -3.02 -14.32 8.16
CA ALA A 54 -2.39 -15.59 8.57
C ALA A 54 -3.29 -16.82 8.37
N ASN A 55 -4.60 -16.68 8.61
CA ASN A 55 -5.58 -17.76 8.43
C ASN A 55 -6.17 -17.81 7.01
N GLU A 56 -5.37 -17.47 5.98
CA GLU A 56 -5.86 -17.30 4.60
C GLU A 56 -6.47 -18.58 4.02
N ALA A 57 -5.90 -19.75 4.28
CA ALA A 57 -6.42 -21.02 3.75
C ALA A 57 -7.84 -21.35 4.25
N GLU A 58 -8.06 -21.22 5.56
CA GLU A 58 -9.37 -21.40 6.18
C GLU A 58 -10.36 -20.33 5.66
N PHE A 59 -9.90 -19.07 5.63
CA PHE A 59 -10.70 -17.95 5.16
C PHE A 59 -11.15 -18.13 3.70
N ILE A 60 -10.28 -18.57 2.80
CA ILE A 60 -10.61 -18.86 1.39
C ILE A 60 -11.66 -19.97 1.29
N THR A 61 -11.48 -21.04 2.07
CA THR A 61 -12.39 -22.21 2.07
C THR A 61 -13.80 -21.83 2.54
N ALA A 62 -13.89 -20.97 3.56
CA ALA A 62 -15.16 -20.42 4.03
C ALA A 62 -15.77 -19.42 3.04
N THR A 63 -14.94 -18.65 2.33
CA THR A 63 -15.40 -17.57 1.45
C THR A 63 -15.93 -18.04 0.10
N TRP A 64 -15.28 -19.02 -0.55
CA TRP A 64 -15.54 -19.33 -1.97
C TRP A 64 -15.97 -20.77 -2.20
N ASP A 65 -16.90 -21.01 -3.14
CA ASP A 65 -17.17 -22.37 -3.63
C ASP A 65 -16.06 -22.85 -4.56
N ARG A 66 -15.50 -21.95 -5.39
CA ARG A 66 -14.36 -22.22 -6.27
C ARG A 66 -13.35 -21.09 -6.24
N ASN A 67 -12.09 -21.42 -5.97
CA ASN A 67 -10.98 -20.47 -6.00
C ASN A 67 -9.77 -21.09 -6.70
N SER A 68 -9.60 -20.80 -7.99
CA SER A 68 -8.51 -21.31 -8.83
C SER A 68 -8.45 -20.57 -10.17
N ALA A 69 -7.44 -20.84 -10.99
CA ALA A 69 -7.36 -20.32 -12.36
C ALA A 69 -8.48 -20.86 -13.28
N GLN A 70 -9.19 -21.91 -12.85
CA GLN A 70 -10.32 -22.52 -13.55
C GLN A 70 -11.66 -22.15 -12.91
N ALA A 71 -11.66 -21.38 -11.82
CA ALA A 71 -12.88 -20.96 -11.15
C ALA A 71 -13.74 -20.11 -12.10
N HIS A 72 -15.02 -20.45 -12.21
CA HIS A 72 -15.93 -19.83 -13.17
C HIS A 72 -17.38 -19.96 -12.74
N TRP A 73 -18.25 -19.00 -13.10
CA TRP A 73 -19.70 -19.08 -12.87
C TRP A 73 -20.37 -20.28 -13.56
N ARG A 74 -19.69 -20.92 -14.53
CA ARG A 74 -20.20 -22.09 -15.28
C ARG A 74 -20.14 -23.37 -14.45
N GLN A 75 -19.48 -23.33 -13.28
CA GLN A 75 -19.38 -24.45 -12.36
C GLN A 75 -20.52 -24.48 -11.32
N ARG A 76 -21.45 -23.52 -11.39
CA ARG A 76 -22.66 -23.50 -10.55
C ARG A 76 -23.64 -24.59 -10.98
N GLU A 77 -24.54 -24.97 -10.08
CA GLU A 77 -25.55 -25.99 -10.37
C GLU A 77 -26.83 -25.38 -10.92
N GLY A 78 -27.25 -25.81 -12.13
CA GLY A 78 -28.51 -25.38 -12.74
C GLY A 78 -28.68 -23.85 -12.82
N GLY A 79 -29.87 -23.36 -12.46
CA GLY A 79 -30.22 -21.94 -12.46
C GLY A 79 -29.76 -21.17 -11.22
N GLN A 80 -28.84 -21.71 -10.42
CA GLN A 80 -28.34 -21.04 -9.21
C GLN A 80 -27.80 -19.63 -9.55
N PRO A 81 -28.08 -18.59 -8.74
CA PRO A 81 -27.49 -17.28 -8.93
C PRO A 81 -25.99 -17.32 -8.60
N PHE A 82 -25.19 -16.42 -9.18
CA PHE A 82 -23.74 -16.46 -9.01
C PHE A 82 -23.11 -15.10 -8.71
N PHE A 83 -21.99 -15.13 -8.00
CA PHE A 83 -21.06 -14.03 -7.83
C PHE A 83 -19.65 -14.49 -8.20
N SER A 84 -19.09 -13.91 -9.26
CA SER A 84 -17.80 -14.34 -9.80
C SER A 84 -16.83 -13.18 -9.99
N VAL A 85 -15.61 -13.35 -9.50
CA VAL A 85 -14.52 -12.38 -9.62
C VAL A 85 -13.46 -12.90 -10.60
N PHE A 86 -13.10 -12.09 -11.59
CA PHE A 86 -12.01 -12.36 -12.53
C PHE A 86 -10.91 -11.31 -12.37
N ASN A 87 -9.72 -11.77 -12.01
CA ASN A 87 -8.53 -10.97 -11.74
C ASN A 87 -7.57 -11.09 -12.92
N LEU A 88 -7.69 -10.15 -13.87
CA LEU A 88 -6.80 -10.11 -15.03
C LEU A 88 -5.42 -9.58 -14.62
N MET A 89 -4.40 -10.45 -14.72
CA MET A 89 -3.04 -10.12 -14.27
C MET A 89 -2.21 -9.34 -15.30
N THR A 90 -2.76 -9.10 -16.49
CA THR A 90 -2.09 -8.56 -17.68
C THR A 90 -1.46 -7.18 -17.46
N THR A 91 -2.08 -6.34 -16.63
CA THR A 91 -1.60 -5.00 -16.28
C THR A 91 -0.80 -4.94 -14.98
N HIS A 92 -0.48 -6.08 -14.38
CA HIS A 92 0.31 -6.15 -13.14
C HIS A 92 1.70 -5.54 -13.33
N GLN A 93 2.26 -4.94 -12.27
CA GLN A 93 3.59 -4.31 -12.26
C GLN A 93 4.70 -5.17 -12.90
N SER A 94 4.64 -6.50 -12.70
CA SER A 94 5.58 -7.42 -13.34
C SER A 94 5.58 -7.28 -14.87
N ARG A 95 4.39 -7.26 -15.47
CA ARG A 95 4.18 -7.13 -16.92
C ARG A 95 4.32 -5.71 -17.42
N ALA A 96 3.88 -4.73 -16.65
CA ALA A 96 3.90 -3.33 -17.04
C ALA A 96 5.30 -2.69 -16.94
N ASN A 97 6.19 -3.20 -16.08
CA ASN A 97 7.41 -2.46 -15.72
C ASN A 97 8.63 -3.33 -15.36
N VAL A 98 8.46 -4.53 -14.78
CA VAL A 98 9.61 -5.30 -14.20
C VAL A 98 10.19 -6.35 -15.14
N TRP A 99 9.37 -7.12 -15.86
CA TRP A 99 9.84 -8.16 -16.78
C TRP A 99 10.82 -7.58 -17.81
N SER A 100 11.73 -8.42 -18.29
CA SER A 100 12.60 -8.04 -19.40
C SER A 100 11.77 -7.69 -20.63
N TRP A 101 12.37 -6.96 -21.59
CA TRP A 101 11.69 -6.64 -22.83
C TRP A 101 11.32 -7.91 -23.62
N GLU A 102 12.21 -8.91 -23.63
CA GLU A 102 11.96 -10.20 -24.27
C GLU A 102 10.76 -10.93 -23.66
N GLU A 103 10.67 -10.98 -22.33
CA GLU A 103 9.54 -11.57 -21.62
C GLU A 103 8.24 -10.81 -21.90
N PHE A 104 8.28 -9.47 -21.91
CA PHE A 104 7.13 -8.65 -22.26
C PHE A 104 6.67 -8.90 -23.71
N GLU A 105 7.58 -8.95 -24.67
CA GLU A 105 7.27 -9.22 -26.07
C GLU A 105 6.64 -10.60 -26.23
N LYS A 106 7.21 -11.63 -25.58
CA LYS A 106 6.67 -12.99 -25.64
C LYS A 106 5.25 -13.09 -25.07
N GLU A 107 5.03 -12.51 -23.90
CA GLU A 107 3.81 -12.75 -23.11
C GLU A 107 2.69 -11.73 -23.37
N ILE A 108 3.03 -10.54 -23.91
CA ILE A 108 2.09 -9.43 -24.16
C ILE A 108 2.21 -8.92 -25.60
N GLY A 109 3.37 -8.34 -25.97
CA GLY A 109 3.53 -7.60 -27.23
C GLY A 109 3.22 -8.45 -28.48
N GLY A 110 3.69 -9.69 -28.51
CA GLY A 110 3.47 -10.65 -29.60
C GLY A 110 2.06 -11.25 -29.65
N ARG A 111 1.22 -10.99 -28.64
CA ARG A 111 -0.21 -11.37 -28.64
C ARG A 111 -1.10 -10.28 -29.23
N LEU A 112 -0.56 -9.08 -29.44
CA LEU A 112 -1.26 -7.98 -30.08
C LEU A 112 -0.92 -7.96 -31.57
N ARG A 113 -1.93 -7.63 -32.39
CA ARG A 113 -1.68 -7.31 -33.79
C ARG A 113 -0.84 -6.02 -33.87
N PRO A 114 0.05 -5.87 -34.87
CA PRO A 114 0.92 -4.70 -34.97
C PRO A 114 0.19 -3.35 -34.88
N GLU A 115 -1.02 -3.25 -35.42
CA GLU A 115 -1.80 -2.00 -35.46
C GLU A 115 -2.41 -1.63 -34.10
N LEU A 116 -2.43 -2.57 -33.15
CA LEU A 116 -2.91 -2.36 -31.78
C LEU A 116 -1.77 -2.04 -30.80
N ARG A 117 -0.53 -2.00 -31.30
CA ARG A 117 0.66 -1.69 -30.50
C ARG A 117 0.87 -0.19 -30.41
N HIS A 118 1.34 0.26 -29.25
CA HIS A 118 1.61 1.66 -29.00
C HIS A 118 3.04 2.03 -29.38
N ASP A 119 3.19 3.06 -30.21
CA ASP A 119 4.50 3.62 -30.55
C ASP A 119 5.06 4.45 -29.38
N PRO A 120 6.24 4.11 -28.82
CA PRO A 120 6.90 4.92 -27.80
C PRO A 120 7.07 6.41 -28.17
N ALA A 121 7.21 6.75 -29.45
CA ALA A 121 7.31 8.13 -29.90
C ALA A 121 6.06 8.96 -29.55
N ASN A 122 4.89 8.31 -29.49
CA ASN A 122 3.60 8.93 -29.18
C ASN A 122 3.19 8.77 -27.71
N ALA A 123 4.05 8.22 -26.85
CA ALA A 123 3.73 8.00 -25.45
C ALA A 123 3.44 9.32 -24.71
N PRO A 124 2.33 9.41 -23.95
CA PRO A 124 2.00 10.60 -23.15
C PRO A 124 2.84 10.62 -21.87
N VAL A 125 4.04 11.20 -21.94
CA VAL A 125 4.93 11.33 -20.78
C VAL A 125 4.31 12.29 -19.76
N TRP A 126 3.95 11.76 -18.58
CA TRP A 126 3.40 12.55 -17.50
C TRP A 126 4.46 13.49 -16.88
N PRO A 127 4.06 14.67 -16.36
CA PRO A 127 4.99 15.71 -15.91
C PRO A 127 5.86 15.34 -14.70
N PHE A 128 5.51 14.26 -14.00
CA PHE A 128 6.30 13.71 -12.90
C PHE A 128 7.35 12.67 -13.33
N TYR A 129 7.57 12.51 -14.63
CA TYR A 129 8.65 11.70 -15.19
C TYR A 129 9.57 12.53 -16.10
N PRO A 130 10.87 12.17 -16.17
CA PRO A 130 11.75 12.72 -17.20
C PRO A 130 11.35 12.16 -18.57
N ASP A 131 11.49 12.98 -19.61
CA ASP A 131 11.20 12.56 -20.97
C ASP A 131 12.41 11.84 -21.59
N THR A 132 12.52 10.55 -21.33
CA THR A 132 13.59 9.68 -21.86
C THR A 132 13.03 8.57 -22.75
N PRO A 133 13.85 8.00 -23.64
CA PRO A 133 13.44 6.84 -24.45
C PRO A 133 12.94 5.66 -23.60
N THR A 134 13.57 5.41 -22.44
CA THR A 134 13.18 4.34 -21.53
C THR A 134 11.81 4.61 -20.92
N VAL A 135 11.56 5.83 -20.43
CA VAL A 135 10.25 6.22 -19.91
C VAL A 135 9.16 6.09 -20.98
N ARG A 136 9.38 6.63 -22.18
CA ARG A 136 8.44 6.52 -23.31
C ARG A 136 8.11 5.08 -23.67
N ARG A 137 9.13 4.22 -23.74
CA ARG A 137 8.97 2.78 -24.02
C ARG A 137 8.20 2.05 -22.91
N THR A 138 8.47 2.36 -21.64
CA THR A 138 7.72 1.80 -20.51
C THR A 138 6.26 2.25 -20.50
N ILE A 139 5.97 3.50 -20.90
CA ILE A 139 4.59 3.97 -21.05
C ILE A 139 3.89 3.22 -22.18
N ALA A 140 4.48 3.14 -23.37
CA ALA A 140 3.91 2.37 -24.49
C ALA A 140 3.62 0.91 -24.12
N ARG A 141 4.56 0.26 -23.43
CA ARG A 141 4.42 -1.08 -22.83
C ARG A 141 3.20 -1.19 -21.92
N TYR A 142 2.97 -0.20 -21.05
CA TYR A 142 1.83 -0.18 -20.15
C TYR A 142 0.50 -0.07 -20.92
N TYR A 143 0.44 0.73 -21.99
CA TYR A 143 -0.73 0.81 -22.86
C TYR A 143 -0.99 -0.49 -23.63
N ASP A 144 0.06 -1.18 -24.11
CA ASP A 144 -0.08 -2.52 -24.72
C ASP A 144 -0.66 -3.54 -23.71
N CYS A 145 -0.22 -3.51 -22.45
CA CYS A 145 -0.82 -4.32 -21.39
C CYS A 145 -2.32 -4.01 -21.20
N ILE A 146 -2.73 -2.74 -21.30
CA ILE A 146 -4.13 -2.32 -21.21
C ILE A 146 -4.92 -2.86 -22.41
N THR A 147 -4.42 -2.73 -23.64
CA THR A 147 -5.08 -3.24 -24.85
C THR A 147 -5.32 -4.74 -24.76
N LEU A 148 -4.33 -5.52 -24.32
CA LEU A 148 -4.51 -6.96 -24.19
C LEU A 148 -5.50 -7.32 -23.08
N MET A 149 -5.50 -6.57 -21.97
CA MET A 149 -6.48 -6.73 -20.88
C MET A 149 -7.90 -6.41 -21.36
N ASP A 150 -8.08 -5.36 -22.16
CA ASP A 150 -9.38 -5.01 -22.75
C ASP A 150 -9.95 -6.14 -23.62
N GLN A 151 -9.12 -6.79 -24.46
CA GLN A 151 -9.52 -7.97 -25.21
C GLN A 151 -9.96 -9.14 -24.32
N GLN A 152 -9.31 -9.33 -23.17
CA GLN A 152 -9.69 -10.34 -22.18
C GLN A 152 -11.02 -10.03 -21.50
N VAL A 153 -11.28 -8.76 -21.16
CA VAL A 153 -12.59 -8.31 -20.68
C VAL A 153 -13.66 -8.59 -21.73
N GLY A 154 -13.42 -8.21 -22.99
CA GLY A 154 -14.33 -8.49 -24.09
C GLY A 154 -14.62 -9.99 -24.27
N ALA A 155 -13.64 -10.87 -24.01
CA ALA A 155 -13.85 -12.31 -24.04
C ALA A 155 -14.73 -12.82 -22.89
N LEU A 156 -14.65 -12.23 -21.69
CA LEU A 156 -15.53 -12.58 -20.57
C LEU A 156 -16.96 -12.09 -20.81
N LEU A 157 -17.13 -10.89 -21.36
CA LEU A 157 -18.44 -10.35 -21.71
C LEU A 157 -19.14 -11.21 -22.78
N ARG A 158 -18.41 -11.62 -23.83
CA ARG A 158 -18.94 -12.56 -24.83
C ARG A 158 -19.38 -13.89 -24.22
N GLN A 159 -18.66 -14.40 -23.22
CA GLN A 159 -19.08 -15.63 -22.53
C GLN A 159 -20.39 -15.44 -21.75
N LEU A 160 -20.66 -14.27 -21.18
CA LEU A 160 -21.97 -13.97 -20.59
C LEU A 160 -23.08 -13.95 -21.66
N ASP A 161 -22.81 -13.38 -22.84
CA ASP A 161 -23.75 -13.38 -23.96
C ASP A 161 -24.03 -14.81 -24.46
N GLU A 162 -22.98 -15.60 -24.69
CA GLU A 162 -23.06 -17.01 -25.13
C GLU A 162 -23.82 -17.89 -24.13
N ASP A 163 -23.68 -17.61 -22.83
CA ASP A 163 -24.38 -18.33 -21.77
C ASP A 163 -25.83 -17.84 -21.56
N GLY A 164 -26.27 -16.80 -22.28
CA GLY A 164 -27.59 -16.18 -22.11
C GLY A 164 -27.76 -15.46 -20.76
N LEU A 165 -26.66 -15.02 -20.13
CA LEU A 165 -26.63 -14.40 -18.81
C LEU A 165 -26.46 -12.88 -18.86
N ALA A 166 -26.20 -12.31 -20.04
CA ALA A 166 -25.86 -10.90 -20.20
C ALA A 166 -26.93 -9.91 -19.71
N ASP A 167 -28.21 -10.28 -19.86
CA ASP A 167 -29.36 -9.45 -19.44
C ASP A 167 -29.73 -9.63 -17.97
N ASP A 168 -29.10 -10.60 -17.28
CA ASP A 168 -29.36 -10.91 -15.87
C ASP A 168 -28.14 -10.65 -14.96
N THR A 169 -27.04 -10.14 -15.51
CA THR A 169 -25.78 -9.96 -14.77
C THR A 169 -25.39 -8.49 -14.67
N ILE A 170 -25.24 -7.98 -13.45
CA ILE A 170 -24.57 -6.70 -13.19
C ILE A 170 -23.06 -6.93 -13.24
N VAL A 171 -22.34 -6.15 -14.05
CA VAL A 171 -20.88 -6.30 -14.23
C VAL A 171 -20.16 -5.14 -13.58
N PHE A 172 -19.26 -5.44 -12.64
CA PHE A 172 -18.34 -4.47 -12.04
C PHE A 172 -16.97 -4.61 -12.70
N PHE A 173 -16.41 -3.51 -13.18
CA PHE A 173 -15.03 -3.43 -13.67
C PHE A 173 -14.27 -2.37 -12.89
N TYR A 174 -13.16 -2.78 -12.26
CA TYR A 174 -12.28 -1.90 -11.51
C TYR A 174 -10.88 -2.50 -11.37
N SER A 175 -9.92 -1.68 -10.93
CA SER A 175 -8.57 -2.14 -10.56
C SER A 175 -8.38 -2.11 -9.04
N ASP A 176 -7.48 -2.92 -8.49
CA ASP A 176 -7.21 -2.99 -7.04
C ASP A 176 -6.21 -1.93 -6.54
N HIS A 177 -5.56 -1.21 -7.45
CA HIS A 177 -4.74 -0.02 -7.20
C HIS A 177 -4.42 0.70 -8.53
N GLY A 178 -3.73 1.84 -8.46
CA GLY A 178 -3.27 2.59 -9.63
C GLY A 178 -2.14 1.91 -10.43
N MET A 179 -1.45 2.67 -11.27
CA MET A 179 -0.53 2.13 -12.29
C MET A 179 0.62 1.30 -11.69
N GLY A 180 1.01 0.20 -12.35
CA GLY A 180 2.14 -0.65 -11.96
C GLY A 180 3.52 -0.07 -12.27
N MET A 181 3.65 1.26 -12.33
CA MET A 181 4.85 2.02 -12.69
C MET A 181 5.32 2.89 -11.51
N PRO A 182 6.55 3.47 -11.54
CA PRO A 182 7.04 4.35 -10.47
C PRO A 182 6.04 5.48 -10.14
N ARG A 183 5.98 5.99 -8.90
CA ARG A 183 4.94 6.96 -8.47
C ARG A 183 3.46 6.50 -8.62
N GLY A 184 3.20 5.28 -9.08
CA GLY A 184 1.88 4.67 -9.15
C GLY A 184 1.54 3.88 -7.89
N LYS A 185 1.31 2.58 -8.05
CA LYS A 185 1.15 1.60 -6.96
C LYS A 185 2.14 1.90 -5.83
N ARG A 186 1.63 1.83 -4.59
CA ARG A 186 2.29 2.17 -3.31
C ARG A 186 2.22 3.64 -2.92
N LEU A 187 1.87 4.58 -3.81
CA LEU A 187 1.73 5.99 -3.46
C LEU A 187 0.27 6.36 -3.21
N LEU A 188 0.09 7.49 -2.52
CA LEU A 188 -1.22 8.01 -2.12
C LEU A 188 -1.75 9.09 -3.07
N HIS A 189 -1.00 9.43 -4.12
CA HIS A 189 -1.46 10.25 -5.24
C HIS A 189 -2.48 9.49 -6.10
N ASP A 190 -3.20 10.18 -6.96
CA ASP A 190 -4.22 9.62 -7.86
C ASP A 190 -3.61 8.57 -8.80
N SER A 191 -2.35 8.73 -9.19
CA SER A 191 -1.60 7.71 -9.95
C SER A 191 -1.53 6.35 -9.23
N GLY A 192 -1.68 6.32 -7.90
CA GLY A 192 -1.67 5.12 -7.07
C GLY A 192 -3.03 4.72 -6.49
N LEU A 193 -3.96 5.66 -6.28
CA LEU A 193 -5.25 5.41 -5.61
C LEU A 193 -6.49 5.62 -6.46
N HIS A 194 -6.45 6.47 -7.49
CA HIS A 194 -7.61 6.75 -8.33
C HIS A 194 -7.70 5.68 -9.42
N VAL A 195 -8.63 4.74 -9.24
CA VAL A 195 -8.82 3.59 -10.13
C VAL A 195 -10.10 3.73 -10.95
N PRO A 196 -10.20 3.08 -12.13
CA PRO A 196 -11.48 3.00 -12.83
C PRO A 196 -12.51 2.25 -11.98
N LEU A 197 -13.76 2.67 -12.06
CA LEU A 197 -14.94 1.93 -11.62
C LEU A 197 -16.03 2.12 -12.67
N MET A 198 -16.34 1.05 -13.41
CA MET A 198 -17.47 1.00 -14.33
C MET A 198 -18.42 -0.10 -13.87
N ILE A 199 -19.72 0.21 -13.85
CA ILE A 199 -20.75 -0.75 -13.45
C ILE A 199 -21.79 -0.80 -14.57
N ARG A 200 -21.91 -1.95 -15.23
CA ARG A 200 -22.94 -2.19 -16.24
C ARG A 200 -24.16 -2.81 -15.56
N PHE A 201 -25.28 -2.11 -15.61
CA PHE A 201 -26.59 -2.64 -15.27
C PHE A 201 -27.32 -3.01 -16.58
N PRO A 202 -27.73 -4.27 -16.78
CA PRO A 202 -28.63 -4.60 -17.88
C PRO A 202 -30.01 -4.01 -17.61
N GLU A 203 -30.86 -3.95 -18.64
CA GLU A 203 -32.19 -3.31 -18.56
C GLU A 203 -33.04 -3.85 -17.40
N LYS A 204 -32.98 -5.17 -17.15
CA LYS A 204 -33.65 -5.83 -16.02
C LYS A 204 -33.31 -5.20 -14.66
N TRP A 205 -32.07 -4.74 -14.50
CA TRP A 205 -31.54 -4.18 -13.26
C TRP A 205 -31.31 -2.66 -13.34
N SER A 206 -31.85 -1.97 -14.36
CA SER A 206 -31.64 -0.54 -14.58
C SER A 206 -32.12 0.34 -13.42
N HIS A 207 -33.15 -0.11 -12.69
CA HIS A 207 -33.68 0.57 -11.50
C HIS A 207 -32.70 0.62 -10.31
N LEU A 208 -31.64 -0.20 -10.32
CA LEU A 208 -30.57 -0.18 -9.31
C LEU A 208 -29.41 0.76 -9.71
N ALA A 209 -29.40 1.25 -10.96
CA ALA A 209 -28.33 2.11 -11.46
C ALA A 209 -28.45 3.53 -10.89
N PRO A 210 -27.34 4.14 -10.45
CA PRO A 210 -27.35 5.50 -9.89
C PRO A 210 -27.44 6.60 -10.97
N ALA A 211 -27.27 6.23 -12.24
CA ALA A 211 -27.31 7.11 -13.41
C ALA A 211 -27.71 6.30 -14.65
N LYS A 212 -28.04 6.97 -15.76
CA LYS A 212 -28.36 6.26 -17.01
C LYS A 212 -27.12 5.63 -17.63
N ALA A 213 -27.33 4.65 -18.52
CA ALA A 213 -26.23 4.05 -19.27
C ALA A 213 -25.43 5.12 -20.03
N GLY A 214 -24.11 5.11 -19.87
CA GLY A 214 -23.18 6.08 -20.47
C GLY A 214 -22.98 7.37 -19.65
N GLU A 215 -23.70 7.56 -18.55
CA GLU A 215 -23.49 8.71 -17.65
C GLU A 215 -22.50 8.38 -16.52
N THR A 216 -21.96 9.44 -15.89
CA THR A 216 -21.04 9.34 -14.75
C THR A 216 -21.68 9.92 -13.48
N THR A 217 -21.10 9.59 -12.33
CA THR A 217 -21.46 10.17 -11.03
C THR A 217 -20.21 10.65 -10.31
N ASP A 218 -20.31 11.79 -9.62
CA ASP A 218 -19.24 12.36 -8.79
C ASP A 218 -19.22 11.77 -7.36
N ARG A 219 -20.01 10.72 -7.10
CA ARG A 219 -20.06 10.08 -5.79
C ARG A 219 -18.69 9.51 -5.43
N LEU A 220 -18.16 9.91 -4.27
CA LEU A 220 -16.97 9.31 -3.71
C LEU A 220 -17.24 7.88 -3.23
N VAL A 221 -16.48 6.93 -3.78
CA VAL A 221 -16.51 5.50 -3.45
C VAL A 221 -15.11 5.06 -3.02
N SER A 222 -15.05 4.18 -2.02
CA SER A 222 -13.81 3.53 -1.57
C SER A 222 -13.97 2.01 -1.57
N PHE A 223 -12.89 1.25 -1.68
CA PHE A 223 -12.97 -0.22 -1.68
C PHE A 223 -13.59 -0.84 -0.44
N VAL A 224 -13.52 -0.14 0.70
CA VAL A 224 -14.17 -0.60 1.94
C VAL A 224 -15.69 -0.71 1.75
N ASP A 225 -16.25 -0.02 0.75
CA ASP A 225 -17.68 0.06 0.47
C ASP A 225 -18.21 -1.10 -0.38
N PHE A 226 -17.33 -1.90 -1.00
CA PHE A 226 -17.76 -2.89 -1.99
C PHE A 226 -18.53 -4.04 -1.33
N ALA A 227 -17.99 -4.62 -0.25
CA ALA A 227 -18.66 -5.67 0.51
C ALA A 227 -20.08 -5.27 0.96
N PRO A 228 -20.29 -4.14 1.69
CA PRO A 228 -21.64 -3.74 2.08
C PRO A 228 -22.52 -3.36 0.88
N THR A 229 -21.95 -2.91 -0.24
CA THR A 229 -22.71 -2.61 -1.45
C THR A 229 -23.25 -3.86 -2.12
N VAL A 230 -22.46 -4.93 -2.22
CA VAL A 230 -22.94 -6.21 -2.77
C VAL A 230 -24.02 -6.80 -1.87
N LEU A 231 -23.83 -6.78 -0.54
CA LEU A 231 -24.87 -7.23 0.39
C LEU A 231 -26.16 -6.40 0.26
N SER A 232 -26.04 -5.08 0.13
CA SER A 232 -27.18 -4.18 -0.10
C SER A 232 -27.93 -4.50 -1.39
N LEU A 233 -27.22 -4.69 -2.51
CA LEU A 233 -27.82 -5.04 -3.81
C LEU A 233 -28.60 -6.36 -3.78
N LEU A 234 -28.20 -7.29 -2.92
CA LEU A 234 -28.85 -8.58 -2.73
C LEU A 234 -29.83 -8.59 -1.56
N GLU A 235 -30.10 -7.43 -0.96
CA GLU A 235 -30.98 -7.23 0.19
C GLU A 235 -30.59 -8.04 1.45
N LEU A 236 -29.34 -8.50 1.51
CA LEU A 236 -28.78 -9.23 2.65
C LEU A 236 -28.44 -8.27 3.81
N GLU A 237 -28.40 -8.82 5.02
CA GLU A 237 -27.94 -8.08 6.20
C GLU A 237 -26.47 -7.68 6.06
N ILE A 238 -26.17 -6.43 6.41
CA ILE A 238 -24.80 -5.90 6.45
C ILE A 238 -24.31 -6.01 7.89
N PRO A 239 -23.24 -6.80 8.15
CA PRO A 239 -22.67 -6.88 9.50
C PRO A 239 -22.23 -5.52 10.03
N ASP A 240 -22.50 -5.27 11.32
CA ASP A 240 -22.21 -4.02 12.01
C ASP A 240 -20.71 -3.66 12.07
N TYR A 241 -19.84 -4.68 12.00
CA TYR A 241 -18.39 -4.50 11.99
C TYR A 241 -17.86 -3.93 10.65
N MET A 242 -18.64 -3.99 9.56
CA MET A 242 -18.18 -3.47 8.28
C MET A 242 -18.08 -1.94 8.35
N GLN A 243 -16.88 -1.42 8.07
CA GLN A 243 -16.59 0.01 8.16
C GLN A 243 -16.97 0.77 6.88
N GLY A 244 -17.30 0.05 5.81
CA GLY A 244 -17.74 0.63 4.55
C GLY A 244 -19.21 1.04 4.54
N LEU A 245 -19.57 1.86 3.56
CA LEU A 245 -20.94 2.33 3.39
C LEU A 245 -21.46 1.89 2.02
N ALA A 246 -22.55 1.13 2.00
CA ALA A 246 -23.21 0.75 0.76
C ALA A 246 -23.48 1.98 -0.12
N PHE A 247 -23.07 1.91 -1.39
CA PHE A 247 -23.26 2.98 -2.37
C PHE A 247 -24.31 2.67 -3.43
N LEU A 248 -24.89 1.46 -3.42
CA LEU A 248 -26.00 1.00 -4.26
C LEU A 248 -26.96 0.13 -3.44
N GLY A 249 -28.14 -0.15 -3.99
CA GLY A 249 -29.17 -1.00 -3.40
C GLY A 249 -30.00 -0.33 -2.30
N PRO A 250 -31.02 -1.01 -1.75
CA PRO A 250 -31.96 -0.45 -0.79
C PRO A 250 -31.33 0.03 0.53
N ARG A 251 -30.13 -0.47 0.89
CA ARG A 251 -29.40 -0.03 2.09
C ARG A 251 -28.36 1.06 1.78
N GLN A 252 -28.40 1.68 0.60
CA GLN A 252 -27.51 2.76 0.20
C GLN A 252 -27.49 3.91 1.22
N ARG A 253 -26.29 4.39 1.54
CA ARG A 253 -26.07 5.54 2.43
C ARG A 253 -25.88 6.84 1.66
N PRO A 254 -26.12 8.01 2.27
CA PRO A 254 -25.77 9.31 1.69
C PRO A 254 -24.30 9.35 1.24
N ALA A 255 -24.02 10.16 0.21
CA ALA A 255 -22.65 10.32 -0.30
C ALA A 255 -21.73 10.87 0.81
N ARG A 256 -20.56 10.26 0.97
CA ARG A 256 -19.55 10.71 1.93
C ARG A 256 -18.88 11.99 1.43
N GLN A 257 -18.45 12.82 2.37
CA GLN A 257 -17.65 14.01 2.04
C GLN A 257 -16.19 13.69 1.78
N PHE A 258 -15.67 12.57 2.31
CA PHE A 258 -14.26 12.24 2.22
C PHE A 258 -14.02 10.76 1.95
N VAL A 259 -13.00 10.44 1.15
CA VAL A 259 -12.38 9.10 1.08
C VAL A 259 -10.97 9.15 1.65
N TYR A 260 -10.51 8.02 2.18
CA TYR A 260 -9.23 7.91 2.89
C TYR A 260 -8.33 6.87 2.23
N GLY A 261 -7.02 7.12 2.27
CA GLY A 261 -5.99 6.21 1.80
C GLY A 261 -4.91 5.98 2.86
N ALA A 262 -4.29 4.81 2.82
CA ALA A 262 -3.22 4.43 3.73
C ALA A 262 -2.07 3.74 2.99
N ARG A 263 -0.83 4.11 3.36
CA ARG A 263 0.41 3.47 2.93
C ARG A 263 1.20 3.06 4.17
N ASP A 264 1.61 1.80 4.17
CA ASP A 264 2.44 1.18 5.18
C ASP A 264 3.58 0.39 4.51
N ARG A 265 4.21 -0.55 5.22
CA ARG A 265 5.28 -1.39 4.68
C ARG A 265 4.84 -2.15 3.42
N VAL A 266 5.66 -2.03 2.38
CA VAL A 266 5.61 -2.87 1.19
C VAL A 266 6.99 -3.47 0.97
N ASP A 267 7.04 -4.79 0.79
CA ASP A 267 8.29 -5.54 0.78
C ASP A 267 9.15 -5.20 2.02
N GLU A 268 10.42 -4.85 1.87
CA GLU A 268 11.33 -4.41 2.93
C GLU A 268 11.24 -2.91 3.28
N ALA A 269 10.48 -2.13 2.52
CA ALA A 269 10.40 -0.68 2.67
C ALA A 269 9.30 -0.27 3.65
N PHE A 270 9.69 0.13 4.87
CA PHE A 270 8.78 0.69 5.87
C PHE A 270 8.35 2.12 5.50
N ASP A 271 7.08 2.43 5.75
CA ASP A 271 6.53 3.78 5.65
C ASP A 271 5.26 3.89 6.51
N VAL A 272 4.84 5.11 6.83
CA VAL A 272 3.51 5.42 7.34
C VAL A 272 3.10 6.75 6.72
N ALA A 273 2.09 6.70 5.86
CA ALA A 273 1.46 7.89 5.29
C ALA A 273 -0.05 7.67 5.15
N ARG A 274 -0.83 8.75 5.26
CA ARG A 274 -2.29 8.73 5.14
C ARG A 274 -2.77 9.84 4.23
N SER A 275 -3.87 9.61 3.52
CA SER A 275 -4.48 10.61 2.67
C SER A 275 -5.98 10.77 2.91
N ILE A 276 -6.49 11.95 2.57
CA ILE A 276 -7.91 12.28 2.60
C ILE A 276 -8.26 13.10 1.36
N ARG A 277 -9.34 12.75 0.67
CA ARG A 277 -9.84 13.46 -0.53
C ARG A 277 -11.29 13.86 -0.38
N ASP A 278 -11.64 15.10 -0.73
CA ASP A 278 -13.01 15.67 -0.63
C ASP A 278 -13.78 15.75 -1.96
N GLY A 279 -13.20 15.22 -3.04
CA GLY A 279 -13.69 15.30 -4.42
C GLY A 279 -12.71 16.04 -5.31
N ARG A 280 -12.29 17.23 -4.89
CA ARG A 280 -11.36 18.09 -5.62
C ARG A 280 -9.99 18.19 -4.97
N TYR A 281 -9.92 18.23 -3.65
CA TYR A 281 -8.65 18.40 -2.95
C TYR A 281 -8.17 17.08 -2.40
N LEU A 282 -6.87 16.82 -2.53
CA LEU A 282 -6.19 15.73 -1.84
C LEU A 282 -5.22 16.31 -0.81
N LEU A 283 -5.29 15.79 0.41
CA LEU A 283 -4.27 16.01 1.43
C LEU A 283 -3.57 14.68 1.72
N ILE A 284 -2.24 14.66 1.67
CA ILE A 284 -1.40 13.54 2.12
C ILE A 284 -0.61 14.02 3.34
N ARG A 285 -0.57 13.18 4.37
CA ARG A 285 0.25 13.38 5.57
C ARG A 285 1.34 12.32 5.64
N ASN A 286 2.59 12.77 5.68
CA ASN A 286 3.76 11.91 5.73
C ASN A 286 4.32 11.85 7.16
N TYR A 287 4.43 10.65 7.73
CA TYR A 287 4.94 10.48 9.09
C TYR A 287 6.42 10.06 9.11
N GLN A 288 6.87 9.24 8.17
CA GLN A 288 8.29 8.89 8.00
C GLN A 288 9.00 9.78 6.97
N ARG A 289 9.03 11.08 7.25
CA ARG A 289 9.47 12.09 6.27
C ARG A 289 10.94 11.98 5.89
N HIS A 290 11.79 11.38 6.71
CA HIS A 290 13.23 11.26 6.46
C HIS A 290 13.55 10.30 5.30
N LEU A 291 12.55 9.57 4.80
CA LEU A 291 12.64 8.70 3.63
C LEU A 291 11.91 9.33 2.44
N PRO A 292 12.45 9.16 1.20
CA PRO A 292 11.79 9.62 -0.01
C PRO A 292 10.60 8.72 -0.37
N TRP A 293 9.74 9.14 -1.31
CA TRP A 293 8.71 8.24 -1.87
C TRP A 293 9.34 7.05 -2.62
N MET A 294 10.41 7.35 -3.34
CA MET A 294 11.30 6.49 -4.12
C MET A 294 12.34 5.78 -3.24
N GLN A 295 11.91 5.12 -2.16
CA GLN A 295 12.83 4.34 -1.33
C GLN A 295 13.51 3.22 -2.15
N PRO A 296 14.75 2.81 -1.79
CA PRO A 296 15.32 1.55 -2.27
C PRO A 296 14.35 0.40 -1.96
N GLU A 297 14.04 -0.41 -2.96
CA GLU A 297 13.09 -1.52 -2.86
C GLU A 297 13.42 -2.55 -3.96
N ARG A 298 13.97 -3.71 -3.57
CA ARG A 298 14.56 -4.73 -4.43
C ARG A 298 13.67 -5.10 -5.61
N TYR A 299 12.41 -5.41 -5.35
CA TYR A 299 11.50 -5.85 -6.40
C TYR A 299 11.25 -4.76 -7.45
N SER A 300 11.03 -3.52 -6.99
CA SER A 300 10.81 -2.37 -7.89
C SER A 300 12.08 -1.96 -8.63
N ASP A 301 13.23 -2.06 -7.97
CA ASP A 301 14.54 -1.67 -8.51
C ASP A 301 15.01 -2.62 -9.62
N ASN A 302 14.34 -3.76 -9.82
CA ASN A 302 14.49 -4.62 -10.99
C ASN A 302 13.87 -4.02 -12.28
N ALA A 303 13.04 -2.98 -12.21
CA ALA A 303 12.52 -2.31 -13.40
C ALA A 303 13.55 -1.36 -14.02
N GLU A 304 13.67 -1.36 -15.35
CA GLU A 304 14.60 -0.51 -16.12
C GLU A 304 14.37 0.98 -15.84
N MET A 305 13.12 1.43 -15.96
CA MET A 305 12.73 2.82 -15.65
C MET A 305 13.04 3.20 -14.20
N ARG A 306 12.90 2.27 -13.24
CA ARG A 306 13.21 2.54 -11.83
C ARG A 306 14.71 2.78 -11.63
N ARG A 307 15.57 1.98 -12.30
CA ARG A 307 17.03 2.16 -12.26
C ARG A 307 17.47 3.47 -12.91
N GLU A 308 16.90 3.82 -14.06
CA GLU A 308 17.19 5.09 -14.74
C GLU A 308 16.83 6.28 -13.84
N LEU A 309 15.63 6.27 -13.22
CA LEU A 309 15.24 7.32 -12.28
C LEU A 309 16.24 7.43 -11.10
N LYS A 310 16.72 6.31 -10.54
CA LYS A 310 17.73 6.32 -9.47
C LYS A 310 19.06 6.90 -9.94
N GLN A 311 19.51 6.55 -11.14
CA GLN A 311 20.74 7.09 -11.73
C GLN A 311 20.64 8.60 -11.95
N LEU A 312 19.55 9.07 -12.57
CA LEU A 312 19.29 10.49 -12.77
C LEU A 312 19.19 11.25 -11.44
N ALA A 313 18.56 10.66 -10.42
CA ALA A 313 18.50 11.26 -9.09
C ALA A 313 19.88 11.40 -8.45
N ALA A 314 20.70 10.35 -8.49
CA ALA A 314 22.07 10.36 -7.97
C ALA A 314 22.97 11.37 -8.70
N ALA A 315 22.77 11.53 -10.01
CA ALA A 315 23.44 12.53 -10.83
C ALA A 315 22.87 13.96 -10.70
N LYS A 316 21.81 14.16 -9.89
CA LYS A 316 21.06 15.43 -9.75
C LYS A 316 20.53 15.97 -11.10
N GLN A 317 20.10 15.05 -11.97
CA GLN A 317 19.55 15.34 -13.29
C GLN A 317 18.02 15.25 -13.34
N LEU A 318 17.36 14.82 -12.26
CA LEU A 318 15.91 14.95 -12.13
C LEU A 318 15.55 16.38 -11.77
N ASN A 319 14.52 16.92 -12.43
CA ASN A 319 13.96 18.25 -12.18
C ASN A 319 12.47 18.17 -11.88
N GLY A 320 11.92 19.23 -11.28
CA GLY A 320 10.49 19.33 -10.98
C GLY A 320 9.99 18.15 -10.14
N ASP A 321 8.85 17.60 -10.51
CA ASP A 321 8.16 16.58 -9.73
C ASP A 321 8.84 15.20 -9.71
N ALA A 322 9.58 14.89 -10.79
CA ALA A 322 10.41 13.69 -10.80
C ALA A 322 11.47 13.74 -9.69
N ALA A 323 11.99 14.94 -9.36
CA ALA A 323 12.91 15.13 -8.25
C ALA A 323 12.21 14.97 -6.89
N VAL A 324 10.97 15.44 -6.74
CA VAL A 324 10.18 15.29 -5.50
C VAL A 324 9.96 13.82 -5.16
N TYR A 325 9.70 12.97 -6.15
CA TYR A 325 9.58 11.52 -5.94
C TYR A 325 10.85 10.93 -5.30
N ALA A 326 12.03 11.40 -5.73
CA ALA A 326 13.35 10.96 -5.28
C ALA A 326 13.85 11.63 -3.98
N ALA A 327 13.26 12.75 -3.59
CA ALA A 327 13.81 13.62 -2.55
C ALA A 327 13.37 13.23 -1.13
N ALA A 328 14.28 13.44 -0.18
CA ALA A 328 14.03 13.43 1.26
C ALA A 328 14.66 14.69 1.89
N PRO A 329 14.08 15.24 2.98
CA PRO A 329 12.85 14.80 3.61
C PRO A 329 11.59 15.17 2.82
N ARG A 330 10.55 14.34 2.88
CA ARG A 330 9.21 14.66 2.34
C ARG A 330 8.57 15.82 3.13
N PRO A 331 7.68 16.62 2.52
CA PRO A 331 6.82 17.56 3.25
C PRO A 331 5.98 16.84 4.31
N ALA A 332 5.70 17.49 5.44
CA ALA A 332 4.82 16.90 6.46
C ALA A 332 3.39 16.74 5.96
N ILE A 333 2.94 17.74 5.18
CA ILE A 333 1.67 17.78 4.50
C ILE A 333 1.96 18.07 3.02
N GLU A 334 1.33 17.29 2.15
CA GLU A 334 1.17 17.60 0.73
C GLU A 334 -0.31 17.91 0.49
N PHE A 335 -0.61 19.00 -0.22
CA PHE A 335 -1.96 19.45 -0.47
C PHE A 335 -2.12 19.83 -1.95
N TYR A 336 -3.07 19.22 -2.64
CA TYR A 336 -3.23 19.36 -4.09
C TYR A 336 -4.66 19.70 -4.47
N ASP A 337 -4.82 20.59 -5.45
CA ASP A 337 -6.07 20.84 -6.16
C ASP A 337 -6.12 19.93 -7.40
N THR A 338 -6.73 18.76 -7.30
CA THR A 338 -6.65 17.73 -8.37
C THR A 338 -7.43 18.09 -9.63
N GLN A 339 -8.22 19.15 -9.60
CA GLN A 339 -8.91 19.66 -10.78
C GLN A 339 -8.00 20.55 -11.63
N ASN A 340 -7.21 21.43 -10.99
CA ASN A 340 -6.28 22.32 -11.67
C ASN A 340 -4.88 21.70 -11.84
N ASP A 341 -4.55 20.73 -11.01
CA ASP A 341 -3.30 19.98 -11.01
C ASP A 341 -3.60 18.46 -10.95
N PRO A 342 -4.08 17.87 -12.06
CA PRO A 342 -4.49 16.45 -12.10
C PRO A 342 -3.33 15.46 -11.92
N HIS A 343 -2.09 15.93 -12.08
CA HIS A 343 -0.89 15.12 -11.87
C HIS A 343 -0.27 15.33 -10.48
N GLN A 344 -0.78 16.30 -9.71
CA GLN A 344 -0.42 16.57 -8.34
C GLN A 344 1.07 16.92 -8.20
N VAL A 345 1.50 17.85 -9.05
CA VAL A 345 2.89 18.32 -9.14
C VAL A 345 3.12 19.69 -8.47
N HIS A 346 2.06 20.29 -7.92
CA HIS A 346 2.11 21.59 -7.27
C HIS A 346 1.55 21.49 -5.85
N ASN A 347 2.44 21.32 -4.88
CA ASN A 347 2.06 21.26 -3.46
C ASN A 347 1.67 22.65 -2.94
N LEU A 348 0.40 22.80 -2.56
CA LEU A 348 -0.23 24.02 -2.04
C LEU A 348 -0.23 24.09 -0.50
N ALA A 349 0.51 23.21 0.19
CA ALA A 349 0.46 23.12 1.66
C ALA A 349 0.92 24.41 2.37
N ASP A 350 1.84 25.16 1.76
CA ASP A 350 2.39 26.40 2.32
C ASP A 350 1.61 27.65 1.86
N ASP A 351 0.59 27.49 1.02
CA ASP A 351 -0.25 28.61 0.59
C ASP A 351 -1.28 28.97 1.69
N PRO A 352 -1.20 30.19 2.28
CA PRO A 352 -2.12 30.61 3.33
C PRO A 352 -3.58 30.66 2.88
N ALA A 353 -3.87 30.80 1.58
CA ALA A 353 -5.23 30.76 1.04
C ALA A 353 -5.92 29.41 1.29
N HIS A 354 -5.15 28.32 1.43
CA HIS A 354 -5.68 26.98 1.65
C HIS A 354 -5.66 26.54 3.12
N ALA A 355 -5.14 27.36 4.04
CA ALA A 355 -4.91 27.00 5.44
C ALA A 355 -6.19 26.51 6.17
N GLN A 356 -7.35 27.12 5.92
CA GLN A 356 -8.60 26.68 6.55
C GLN A 356 -9.03 25.28 6.06
N ARG A 357 -8.88 25.01 4.77
CA ARG A 357 -9.22 23.71 4.18
C ARG A 357 -8.28 22.62 4.64
N ILE A 358 -6.97 22.90 4.67
CA ILE A 358 -5.94 22.01 5.22
C ILE A 358 -6.27 21.66 6.66
N ARG A 359 -6.63 22.64 7.51
CA ARG A 359 -7.06 22.37 8.89
C ARG A 359 -8.30 21.47 8.97
N ARG A 360 -9.34 21.75 8.17
CA ARG A 360 -10.57 20.94 8.13
C ARG A 360 -10.26 19.49 7.75
N MET A 361 -9.51 19.29 6.67
CA MET A 361 -9.16 17.95 6.16
C MET A 361 -8.21 17.22 7.11
N SER A 362 -7.24 17.92 7.72
CA SER A 362 -6.36 17.33 8.74
C SER A 362 -7.15 16.84 9.97
N ASN A 363 -8.14 17.62 10.41
CA ASN A 363 -9.00 17.24 11.53
C ASN A 363 -9.90 16.04 11.18
N ALA A 364 -10.43 15.99 9.96
CA ALA A 364 -11.22 14.87 9.48
C ALA A 364 -10.37 13.60 9.34
N LEU A 365 -9.13 13.72 8.84
CA LEU A 365 -8.19 12.61 8.76
C LEU A 365 -7.85 12.06 10.15
N ALA A 366 -7.49 12.93 11.10
CA ALA A 366 -7.21 12.51 12.48
C ALA A 366 -8.42 11.84 13.15
N ARG A 367 -9.64 12.31 12.86
CA ARG A 367 -10.87 11.67 13.34
C ARG A 367 -11.04 10.27 12.75
N TRP A 368 -10.88 10.11 11.44
CA TRP A 368 -10.96 8.80 10.79
C TRP A 368 -9.91 7.83 11.34
N GLN A 369 -8.69 8.27 11.59
CA GLN A 369 -7.64 7.42 12.17
C GLN A 369 -8.02 6.90 13.57
N ARG A 370 -8.72 7.70 14.37
CA ARG A 370 -9.21 7.30 15.69
C ARG A 370 -10.41 6.36 15.59
N GLU A 371 -11.44 6.78 14.85
CA GLU A 371 -12.71 6.03 14.70
C GLU A 371 -12.51 4.68 14.00
N SER A 372 -11.56 4.60 13.06
CA SER A 372 -11.20 3.32 12.42
C SER A 372 -10.17 2.51 13.20
N ILE A 373 -9.63 3.03 14.31
CA ILE A 373 -8.58 2.39 15.09
C ILE A 373 -7.40 2.02 14.18
N ASP A 374 -6.75 3.05 13.61
CA ASP A 374 -5.61 2.86 12.70
C ASP A 374 -4.36 2.35 13.45
N LEU A 375 -4.14 1.04 13.38
CA LEU A 375 -3.02 0.34 14.04
C LEU A 375 -1.71 0.44 13.27
N GLY A 376 -1.67 1.13 12.12
CA GLY A 376 -0.44 1.29 11.34
C GLY A 376 0.65 2.13 12.03
N PHE A 377 0.30 2.83 13.11
CA PHE A 377 1.24 3.63 13.90
C PHE A 377 2.09 2.83 14.88
N PHE A 378 1.73 1.58 15.16
CA PHE A 378 2.57 0.63 15.88
C PHE A 378 3.47 -0.08 14.87
N THR A 379 4.74 -0.33 15.17
CA THR A 379 5.57 -1.16 14.29
C THR A 379 5.10 -2.62 14.31
N GLU A 380 5.47 -3.44 13.32
CA GLU A 380 5.13 -4.88 13.33
C GLU A 380 5.63 -5.59 14.60
N PRO A 381 6.91 -5.45 15.01
CA PRO A 381 7.40 -6.06 16.24
C PRO A 381 6.65 -5.59 17.49
N ASP A 382 6.35 -4.29 17.58
CA ASP A 382 5.68 -3.72 18.75
C ASP A 382 4.21 -4.19 18.84
N LEU A 383 3.49 -4.21 17.72
CA LEU A 383 2.13 -4.71 17.69
C LEU A 383 2.10 -6.19 18.07
N LEU A 384 2.93 -7.03 17.45
CA LEU A 384 3.03 -8.47 17.76
C LEU A 384 3.27 -8.74 19.25
N ALA A 385 4.16 -7.96 19.89
CA ALA A 385 4.46 -8.10 21.30
C ALA A 385 3.25 -7.78 22.22
N ARG A 386 2.28 -6.99 21.75
CA ARG A 386 1.09 -6.56 22.50
C ARG A 386 -0.12 -7.47 22.31
N LEU A 387 -0.21 -8.16 21.17
CA LEU A 387 -1.41 -8.92 20.82
C LEU A 387 -1.67 -10.08 21.78
N GLY A 388 -0.63 -10.80 22.20
CA GLY A 388 -0.80 -12.07 22.91
C GLY A 388 -1.52 -13.07 22.00
N SER A 389 -2.67 -13.59 22.46
CA SER A 389 -3.53 -14.49 21.66
C SER A 389 -4.59 -13.78 20.82
N ARG A 390 -4.67 -12.44 20.87
CA ARG A 390 -5.69 -11.64 20.18
C ARG A 390 -5.27 -11.34 18.75
N THR A 391 -6.24 -11.04 17.89
CA THR A 391 -6.02 -10.40 16.59
C THR A 391 -5.83 -8.88 16.74
N PRO A 392 -5.26 -8.18 15.74
CA PRO A 392 -5.20 -6.71 15.77
C PRO A 392 -6.55 -6.05 15.95
N TRP A 393 -7.59 -6.60 15.32
CA TRP A 393 -8.95 -6.10 15.45
C TRP A 393 -9.44 -6.18 16.91
N GLU A 394 -9.36 -7.36 17.53
CA GLU A 394 -9.77 -7.56 18.93
C GLU A 394 -8.92 -6.74 19.91
N PHE A 395 -7.63 -6.58 19.61
CA PHE A 395 -6.77 -5.64 20.35
C PHE A 395 -7.35 -4.24 20.28
N GLY A 396 -7.72 -3.77 19.08
CA GLY A 396 -8.35 -2.47 18.83
C GLY A 396 -9.63 -2.22 19.63
N GLU A 397 -10.48 -3.23 19.80
CA GLU A 397 -11.79 -3.09 20.47
C GLU A 397 -11.70 -2.94 21.99
N GLN A 398 -10.62 -3.39 22.63
CA GLN A 398 -10.51 -3.45 24.09
C GLN A 398 -10.01 -2.13 24.73
N ASP A 399 -10.60 -0.99 24.31
CA ASP A 399 -10.30 0.37 24.80
C ASP A 399 -8.81 0.77 24.69
N VAL A 400 -8.19 0.41 23.56
CA VAL A 400 -6.91 0.99 23.12
C VAL A 400 -7.12 2.23 22.27
N GLU A 401 -8.33 2.79 22.19
CA GLU A 401 -8.56 4.07 21.50
C GLU A 401 -7.66 5.16 22.09
N GLN A 402 -7.52 5.20 23.43
CA GLN A 402 -6.65 6.17 24.10
C GLN A 402 -5.17 5.95 23.78
N LEU A 403 -4.73 4.69 23.73
CA LEU A 403 -3.34 4.36 23.39
C LEU A 403 -3.06 4.63 21.91
N SER A 404 -3.92 4.16 21.02
CA SER A 404 -3.82 4.37 19.57
C SER A 404 -3.82 5.87 19.25
N ASP A 405 -4.74 6.65 19.83
CA ASP A 405 -4.77 8.10 19.67
C ASP A 405 -3.50 8.76 20.23
N ARG A 406 -2.95 8.29 21.37
CA ARG A 406 -1.65 8.77 21.89
C ARG A 406 -0.50 8.50 20.90
N VAL A 407 -0.39 7.29 20.35
CA VAL A 407 0.66 6.92 19.39
C VAL A 407 0.48 7.66 18.07
N GLN A 408 -0.76 7.84 17.59
CA GLN A 408 -1.07 8.65 16.41
C GLN A 408 -0.68 10.12 16.60
N ARG A 409 -0.95 10.70 17.78
CA ARG A 409 -0.48 12.05 18.15
C ARG A 409 1.03 12.14 18.26
N ALA A 410 1.71 11.09 18.72
CA ALA A 410 3.17 11.02 18.72
C ALA A 410 3.71 11.05 17.28
N GLY A 411 3.14 10.26 16.36
CA GLY A 411 3.49 10.32 14.94
C GLY A 411 3.22 11.70 14.32
N ALA A 412 2.08 12.32 14.64
CA ALA A 412 1.76 13.68 14.23
C ALA A 412 2.78 14.72 14.72
N THR A 413 3.25 14.57 15.96
CA THR A 413 4.30 15.41 16.57
C THR A 413 5.65 15.16 15.91
N ALA A 414 6.00 13.90 15.63
CA ALA A 414 7.22 13.54 14.91
C ALA A 414 7.26 14.14 13.49
N ALA A 415 6.11 14.21 12.82
CA ALA A 415 6.01 14.70 11.46
C ALA A 415 6.11 16.23 11.33
N GLY A 416 5.61 17.00 12.31
CA GLY A 416 5.49 18.46 12.18
C GLY A 416 5.68 19.28 13.45
N GLY A 417 6.01 18.64 14.57
CA GLY A 417 6.32 19.32 15.83
C GLY A 417 7.72 19.93 15.85
N ASN A 418 7.94 20.85 16.80
CA ASN A 418 9.28 21.39 17.04
C ASN A 418 10.20 20.38 17.76
N ALA A 419 11.51 20.61 17.72
CA ALA A 419 12.51 19.72 18.29
C ALA A 419 12.24 19.38 19.78
N ALA A 420 11.82 20.36 20.59
CA ALA A 420 11.51 20.14 22.00
C ALA A 420 10.28 19.24 22.23
N ALA A 421 9.26 19.32 21.37
CA ALA A 421 8.11 18.43 21.43
C ALA A 421 8.49 17.01 21.00
N VAL A 422 9.32 16.86 19.95
CA VAL A 422 9.79 15.56 19.48
C VAL A 422 10.68 14.88 20.52
N MET A 423 11.61 15.60 21.16
CA MET A 423 12.47 15.04 22.20
C MET A 423 11.68 14.54 23.42
N ARG A 424 10.60 15.24 23.80
CA ARG A 424 9.72 14.79 24.91
C ARG A 424 9.05 13.44 24.64
N LEU A 425 8.86 13.06 23.38
CA LEU A 425 8.32 11.73 23.05
C LEU A 425 9.26 10.60 23.51
N LEU A 426 10.58 10.85 23.60
CA LEU A 426 11.56 9.86 24.05
C LEU A 426 11.53 9.62 25.56
N GLU A 427 10.81 10.46 26.31
CA GLU A 427 10.64 10.32 27.77
C GLU A 427 9.37 9.53 28.12
N ASP A 428 8.59 9.13 27.11
CA ASP A 428 7.33 8.43 27.28
C ASP A 428 7.53 6.99 27.78
N GLY A 429 6.65 6.52 28.66
CA GLY A 429 6.69 5.14 29.15
C GLY A 429 6.40 4.08 28.09
N ASP A 430 5.73 4.45 26.99
CA ASP A 430 5.37 3.50 25.93
C ASP A 430 6.37 3.53 24.76
N PRO A 431 6.96 2.37 24.38
CA PRO A 431 7.95 2.30 23.31
C PRO A 431 7.42 2.72 21.93
N ALA A 432 6.12 2.58 21.65
CA ALA A 432 5.53 3.03 20.39
C ALA A 432 5.54 4.57 20.28
N VAL A 433 5.42 5.28 21.41
CA VAL A 433 5.56 6.75 21.44
C VAL A 433 7.03 7.14 21.27
N ARG A 434 7.95 6.47 21.99
CA ARG A 434 9.39 6.74 21.88
C ARG A 434 9.92 6.47 20.47
N TYR A 435 9.41 5.44 19.79
CA TYR A 435 9.71 5.18 18.38
C TYR A 435 9.47 6.42 17.52
N TRP A 436 8.30 7.05 17.64
CA TRP A 436 8.00 8.28 16.91
C TRP A 436 8.91 9.44 17.31
N GLY A 437 9.35 9.52 18.57
CA GLY A 437 10.41 10.44 19.00
C GLY A 437 11.69 10.28 18.19
N VAL A 438 12.17 9.05 18.03
CA VAL A 438 13.37 8.76 17.23
C VAL A 438 13.14 9.13 15.76
N ILE A 439 12.02 8.70 15.17
CA ILE A 439 11.68 9.01 13.76
C ILE A 439 11.62 10.53 13.51
N GLY A 440 11.05 11.30 14.43
CA GLY A 440 10.98 12.76 14.31
C GLY A 440 12.37 13.39 14.29
N LEU A 441 13.29 12.92 15.14
CA LEU A 441 14.68 13.42 15.17
C LEU A 441 15.44 13.13 13.86
N ARG A 442 15.09 12.09 13.11
CA ARG A 442 15.70 11.79 11.80
C ARG A 442 15.38 12.80 10.70
N THR A 443 14.39 13.68 10.91
CA THR A 443 13.93 14.65 9.91
C THR A 443 14.49 16.07 10.10
N SER A 444 15.12 16.32 11.25
CA SER A 444 15.61 17.64 11.66
C SER A 444 17.13 17.69 11.70
N ALA A 445 17.71 18.89 11.69
CA ALA A 445 19.12 19.05 12.04
C ALA A 445 19.32 18.56 13.49
N LEU A 446 20.19 17.57 13.67
CA LEU A 446 20.49 17.00 14.97
C LEU A 446 21.50 17.89 15.71
N ASP A 447 20.99 18.79 16.55
CA ASP A 447 21.82 19.49 17.55
C ASP A 447 22.35 18.51 18.62
N GLU A 448 23.26 18.96 19.48
CA GLU A 448 23.84 18.10 20.52
C GLU A 448 22.81 17.56 21.52
N SER A 449 21.70 18.28 21.76
CA SER A 449 20.64 17.82 22.65
C SER A 449 19.92 16.62 22.03
N ALA A 450 19.56 16.73 20.75
CA ALA A 450 18.95 15.65 19.98
C ALA A 450 19.88 14.44 19.86
N LYS A 451 21.18 14.65 19.59
CA LYS A 451 22.18 13.56 19.58
C LYS A 451 22.27 12.86 20.93
N ASN A 452 22.30 13.61 22.03
CA ASN A 452 22.32 13.03 23.38
C ASN A 452 21.05 12.23 23.69
N ALA A 453 19.89 12.70 23.23
CA ALA A 453 18.65 11.95 23.34
C ALA A 453 18.70 10.63 22.56
N LEU A 454 19.21 10.64 21.32
CA LEU A 454 19.42 9.43 20.52
C LEU A 454 20.44 8.47 21.18
N ARG A 455 21.55 8.98 21.72
CA ARG A 455 22.56 8.18 22.43
C ARG A 455 21.97 7.46 23.66
N ARG A 456 20.98 8.05 24.32
CA ARG A 456 20.20 7.38 25.38
C ARG A 456 19.26 6.32 24.79
N ALA A 457 18.54 6.64 23.72
CA ALA A 457 17.61 5.73 23.05
C ALA A 457 18.27 4.48 22.42
N VAL A 458 19.58 4.51 22.15
CA VAL A 458 20.37 3.31 21.81
C VAL A 458 20.31 2.23 22.90
N GLY A 459 20.03 2.61 24.16
CA GLY A 459 19.84 1.71 25.30
C GLY A 459 18.39 1.36 25.64
N ASP A 460 17.42 1.71 24.79
CA ASP A 460 15.99 1.45 25.01
C ASP A 460 15.66 -0.04 25.19
N ASP A 461 14.59 -0.38 25.89
CA ASP A 461 14.14 -1.77 26.04
C ASP A 461 13.54 -2.33 24.74
N SER A 462 12.95 -1.47 23.91
CA SER A 462 12.42 -1.82 22.61
C SER A 462 13.49 -1.90 21.52
N ALA A 463 13.57 -3.05 20.84
CA ALA A 463 14.56 -3.27 19.78
C ALA A 463 14.39 -2.28 18.62
N VAL A 464 13.16 -1.96 18.21
CA VAL A 464 12.91 -1.03 17.10
C VAL A 464 13.32 0.41 17.44
N VAL A 465 13.19 0.82 18.70
CA VAL A 465 13.66 2.13 19.18
C VAL A 465 15.19 2.18 19.14
N ARG A 466 15.87 1.13 19.66
CA ARG A 466 17.34 1.03 19.61
C ARG A 466 17.87 1.04 18.18
N ILE A 467 17.25 0.27 17.28
CA ILE A 467 17.63 0.15 15.88
C ILE A 467 17.56 1.52 15.21
N GLU A 468 16.43 2.21 15.33
CA GLU A 468 16.26 3.51 14.69
C GLU A 468 17.19 4.58 15.27
N ALA A 469 17.44 4.55 16.57
CA ALA A 469 18.35 5.49 17.22
C ALA A 469 19.80 5.26 16.78
N ALA A 470 20.24 4.00 16.73
CA ALA A 470 21.57 3.63 16.25
C ALA A 470 21.74 4.00 14.77
N ALA A 471 20.73 3.74 13.94
CA ALA A 471 20.77 4.10 12.53
C ALA A 471 20.82 5.62 12.31
N ALA A 472 20.11 6.42 13.10
CA ALA A 472 20.17 7.87 13.05
C ALA A 472 21.59 8.40 13.39
N LEU A 473 22.21 7.86 14.44
CA LEU A 473 23.56 8.23 14.85
C LEU A 473 24.64 7.77 13.86
N ALA A 474 24.53 6.55 13.33
CA ALA A 474 25.42 6.05 12.28
C ALA A 474 25.32 6.89 11.00
N TYR A 475 24.09 7.32 10.64
CA TYR A 475 23.87 8.17 9.48
C TYR A 475 24.63 9.50 9.55
N ILE A 476 24.76 10.09 10.75
CA ILE A 476 25.52 11.34 10.95
C ILE A 476 27.01 11.14 11.28
N GLY A 477 27.50 9.90 11.28
CA GLY A 477 28.93 9.59 11.39
C GLY A 477 29.40 8.94 12.70
N GLU A 478 28.52 8.73 13.69
CA GLU A 478 28.85 7.91 14.86
C GLU A 478 28.73 6.42 14.50
N THR A 479 29.60 5.94 13.61
CA THR A 479 29.36 4.71 12.86
C THR A 479 29.67 3.44 13.64
N GLU A 480 30.87 3.31 14.23
CA GLU A 480 31.40 2.03 14.74
C GLU A 480 30.47 1.35 15.77
N LYS A 481 30.25 2.00 16.92
CA LYS A 481 29.40 1.46 18.01
C LYS A 481 27.97 1.19 17.55
N ASN A 482 27.41 2.06 16.71
CA ASN A 482 26.02 1.96 16.27
C ASN A 482 25.84 0.86 15.22
N LEU A 483 26.80 0.66 14.31
CA LEU A 483 26.80 -0.49 13.41
C LEU A 483 26.94 -1.81 14.16
N SER A 484 27.78 -1.88 15.20
CA SER A 484 27.87 -3.08 16.04
C SER A 484 26.55 -3.41 16.71
N LEU A 485 25.79 -2.39 17.16
CA LEU A 485 24.43 -2.60 17.68
C LEU A 485 23.51 -3.14 16.58
N LEU A 486 23.46 -2.50 15.41
CA LEU A 486 22.60 -2.94 14.32
C LEU A 486 22.91 -4.38 13.89
N ALA A 487 24.20 -4.74 13.79
CA ALA A 487 24.64 -6.10 13.50
C ALA A 487 24.24 -7.11 14.58
N ARG A 488 24.20 -6.71 15.86
CA ARG A 488 23.66 -7.55 16.94
C ARG A 488 22.17 -7.82 16.75
N GLU A 489 21.40 -6.81 16.37
CA GLU A 489 19.94 -6.93 16.18
C GLU A 489 19.57 -7.80 14.97
N LEU A 490 20.50 -8.06 14.02
CA LEU A 490 20.36 -9.09 12.98
C LEU A 490 20.24 -10.53 13.53
N ARG A 491 20.48 -10.72 14.84
CA ARG A 491 20.35 -11.99 15.55
C ARG A 491 19.18 -12.00 16.54
N ALA A 492 18.29 -11.00 16.48
CA ALA A 492 17.13 -10.91 17.35
C ALA A 492 16.23 -12.17 17.28
N PRO A 493 15.42 -12.48 18.30
CA PRO A 493 14.60 -13.70 18.28
C PRO A 493 13.56 -13.74 17.16
N THR A 494 12.99 -12.59 16.79
CA THR A 494 11.93 -12.47 15.80
C THR A 494 12.46 -11.92 14.47
N VAL A 495 11.90 -12.40 13.36
CA VAL A 495 12.34 -12.02 12.01
C VAL A 495 11.94 -10.58 11.66
N GLU A 496 10.87 -10.05 12.25
CA GLU A 496 10.40 -8.68 12.05
C GLU A 496 11.40 -7.67 12.62
N VAL A 497 12.01 -7.96 13.78
CA VAL A 497 13.09 -7.14 14.34
C VAL A 497 14.33 -7.23 13.47
N ARG A 498 14.67 -8.43 12.97
CA ARG A 498 15.78 -8.62 12.04
C ARG A 498 15.58 -7.88 10.72
N LEU A 499 14.37 -7.87 10.17
CA LEU A 499 14.01 -7.08 8.99
C LEU A 499 14.19 -5.59 9.26
N HIS A 500 13.75 -5.11 10.42
CA HIS A 500 13.93 -3.71 10.82
C HIS A 500 15.42 -3.34 10.93
N ALA A 501 16.25 -4.21 11.51
CA ALA A 501 17.69 -4.03 11.64
C ALA A 501 18.40 -4.08 10.27
N MET A 502 18.05 -5.06 9.42
CA MET A 502 18.63 -5.18 8.08
C MET A 502 18.26 -3.98 7.22
N ARG A 503 17.00 -3.52 7.27
CA ARG A 503 16.57 -2.32 6.56
C ARG A 503 17.32 -1.07 7.02
N ALA A 504 17.53 -0.92 8.32
CA ALA A 504 18.33 0.17 8.87
C ALA A 504 19.79 0.14 8.35
N ILE A 505 20.39 -1.05 8.25
CA ILE A 505 21.75 -1.24 7.70
C ILE A 505 21.80 -0.93 6.20
N GLU A 506 20.84 -1.43 5.42
CA GLU A 506 20.75 -1.19 3.97
C GLU A 506 20.73 0.31 3.65
N LEU A 507 19.92 1.08 4.40
CA LEU A 507 19.76 2.52 4.21
C LEU A 507 21.01 3.34 4.59
N LEU A 508 21.98 2.76 5.31
CA LEU A 508 23.27 3.40 5.57
C LEU A 508 24.21 3.37 4.35
N GLY A 509 23.87 2.61 3.30
CA GLY A 509 24.64 2.51 2.06
C GLY A 509 26.09 2.07 2.33
N LEU A 510 27.07 2.78 1.76
CA LEU A 510 28.49 2.43 1.90
C LEU A 510 29.00 2.48 3.35
N LYS A 511 28.32 3.22 4.24
CA LYS A 511 28.69 3.23 5.66
C LYS A 511 28.52 1.87 6.32
N ALA A 512 27.69 0.98 5.76
CA ALA A 512 27.50 -0.39 6.26
C ALA A 512 28.66 -1.35 5.96
N ALA A 513 29.70 -0.92 5.21
CA ALA A 513 30.83 -1.76 4.84
C ALA A 513 31.48 -2.54 6.02
N PRO A 514 31.64 -1.98 7.23
CA PRO A 514 32.24 -2.69 8.36
C PRO A 514 31.47 -3.92 8.83
N VAL A 515 30.17 -4.03 8.52
CA VAL A 515 29.31 -5.16 8.92
C VAL A 515 28.94 -6.07 7.75
N ARG A 516 29.68 -5.99 6.64
CA ARG A 516 29.44 -6.78 5.42
C ARG A 516 29.28 -8.28 5.69
N ASP A 517 30.11 -8.85 6.56
CA ASP A 517 30.07 -10.29 6.85
C ASP A 517 28.79 -10.69 7.59
N GLU A 518 28.27 -9.82 8.46
CA GLU A 518 26.99 -10.05 9.13
C GLU A 518 25.80 -9.91 8.16
N ILE A 519 25.89 -9.00 7.18
CA ILE A 519 24.91 -8.89 6.09
C ILE A 519 24.89 -10.18 5.26
N ALA A 520 26.06 -10.68 4.84
CA ALA A 520 26.16 -11.93 4.10
C ALA A 520 25.65 -13.14 4.92
N ARG A 521 25.94 -13.17 6.22
CA ARG A 521 25.43 -14.22 7.12
C ARG A 521 23.91 -14.21 7.18
N ILE A 522 23.28 -13.06 7.41
CA ILE A 522 21.81 -12.99 7.51
C ILE A 522 21.15 -13.23 6.16
N GLN A 523 21.76 -12.83 5.04
CA GLN A 523 21.28 -13.18 3.70
C GLN A 523 21.22 -14.71 3.52
N ALA A 524 22.32 -15.40 3.84
CA ALA A 524 22.38 -16.85 3.73
C ALA A 524 21.38 -17.54 4.68
N GLU A 525 21.16 -16.98 5.86
CA GLU A 525 20.12 -17.44 6.77
C GLU A 525 18.72 -17.24 6.19
N ALA A 526 18.43 -16.06 5.65
CA ALA A 526 17.14 -15.73 5.05
C ALA A 526 16.77 -16.66 3.89
N ILE A 527 17.73 -16.94 2.99
CA ILE A 527 17.56 -17.88 1.87
C ILE A 527 17.15 -19.27 2.34
N ARG A 528 17.72 -19.76 3.46
CA ARG A 528 17.38 -21.08 4.01
C ARG A 528 16.01 -21.13 4.70
N ARG A 529 15.44 -19.98 5.05
CA ARG A 529 14.24 -19.88 5.91
C ARG A 529 13.05 -19.23 5.20
N LEU A 530 13.10 -19.10 3.87
CA LEU A 530 12.04 -18.44 3.08
C LEU A 530 10.65 -19.03 3.32
N ASP A 531 10.57 -20.33 3.56
CA ASP A 531 9.30 -21.04 3.78
C ASP A 531 8.77 -20.92 5.22
N GLU A 532 9.56 -20.38 6.16
CA GLU A 532 9.16 -20.30 7.58
C GLU A 532 8.33 -19.05 7.89
N HIS A 533 8.65 -17.92 7.25
CA HIS A 533 7.98 -16.64 7.49
C HIS A 533 8.21 -15.67 6.33
N PRO A 534 7.18 -14.94 5.87
CA PRO A 534 7.30 -14.05 4.71
C PRO A 534 8.36 -12.95 4.86
N CYS A 535 8.63 -12.48 6.08
CA CYS A 535 9.68 -11.48 6.31
C CYS A 535 11.09 -11.96 5.93
N TRP A 536 11.36 -13.28 5.86
CA TRP A 536 12.66 -13.76 5.41
C TRP A 536 12.95 -13.35 3.96
N LEU A 537 11.94 -13.32 3.09
CA LEU A 537 12.08 -12.80 1.73
C LEU A 537 12.53 -11.32 1.74
N PHE A 538 11.95 -10.51 2.63
CA PHE A 538 12.27 -9.09 2.73
C PHE A 538 13.63 -8.84 3.40
N VAL A 539 14.04 -9.71 4.33
CA VAL A 539 15.41 -9.70 4.88
C VAL A 539 16.40 -10.02 3.77
N GLN A 540 16.13 -11.03 2.94
CA GLN A 540 16.94 -11.37 1.77
C GLN A 540 17.04 -10.18 0.81
N PHE A 541 15.91 -9.56 0.44
CA PHE A 541 15.87 -8.41 -0.46
C PHE A 541 16.74 -7.25 0.03
N SER A 542 16.59 -6.89 1.31
CA SER A 542 17.37 -5.81 1.94
C SER A 542 18.86 -6.15 2.02
N ALA A 543 19.21 -7.40 2.37
CA ALA A 543 20.60 -7.85 2.45
C ALA A 543 21.28 -7.92 1.07
N GLU A 544 20.58 -8.41 0.03
CA GLU A 544 21.05 -8.41 -1.35
C GLU A 544 21.36 -6.99 -1.83
N ALA A 545 20.39 -6.08 -1.68
CA ALA A 545 20.55 -4.69 -2.10
C ALA A 545 21.75 -4.03 -1.39
N ALA A 546 21.93 -4.30 -0.09
CA ALA A 546 23.08 -3.81 0.66
C ALA A 546 24.41 -4.36 0.11
N LEU A 547 24.50 -5.67 -0.15
CA LEU A 547 25.73 -6.31 -0.67
C LEU A 547 26.08 -5.85 -2.09
N GLU A 548 25.08 -5.69 -2.97
CA GLU A 548 25.26 -5.16 -4.32
C GLU A 548 25.82 -3.73 -4.26
N ASN A 549 25.23 -2.86 -3.43
CA ASN A 549 25.72 -1.48 -3.23
C ASN A 549 27.16 -1.44 -2.72
N LEU A 550 27.54 -2.34 -1.79
CA LEU A 550 28.90 -2.45 -1.27
C LEU A 550 29.90 -3.02 -2.29
N ALA A 551 29.43 -3.78 -3.28
CA ALA A 551 30.27 -4.31 -4.35
C ALA A 551 30.55 -3.26 -5.43
N SER A 552 29.57 -2.42 -5.78
CA SER A 552 29.72 -1.39 -6.83
C SER A 552 30.64 -0.21 -6.46
N ALA A 553 31.10 -0.12 -5.21
CA ALA A 553 32.04 0.91 -4.75
C ALA A 553 33.52 0.48 -4.81
N ARG A 554 33.79 -0.77 -5.22
CA ARG A 554 35.13 -1.28 -5.54
C ARG A 554 35.38 -1.15 -7.04
#